data_AF-A0A945ZNE3-F1
#
_entry.id   AF-A0A945ZNE3-F1
#
_cell.length_a   1.000
_cell.length_b   1.000
_cell.length_c   1.000
_cell.angle_alpha   90.00
_cell.angle_beta   90.00
_cell.angle_gamma   90.00
#
_symmetry.space_group_name_H-M   'P 1'
#
loop_
_entity.id
_entity.type
_entity.pdbx_description
1 polymer ?
#
loop_
_entity_poly.entity_id
_entity_poly.type
_entity_poly.pdbx_seq_one_letter_code
_entity_poly.pdbx_strand_id
1 'polypeptide(L)'
;MDRYQFEDLISDYLENTLNLAQRKDFESYLKSHSEAKLLVENIQKAKDTLSSLPKQSTSPAFMKNLNKRLSVERMKKVAPIQKSYFRFTPLYASVMAGLMFAFIFVSIEIFQPGESKTALPRKAFADESSMPVKPQNETMPLLELNRTDLAESDTTDYEKDEKKKKDYSKKMRFVND
;
A
#
# COMPACT_ATOMS: atom_id res chain seq x y z
N MET A 1 1.54 -17.25 35.58
CA MET A 1 1.71 -16.29 34.47
C MET A 1 2.63 -16.89 33.44
N ASP A 2 2.29 -16.75 32.16
CA ASP A 2 3.17 -17.11 31.04
C ASP A 2 4.12 -15.95 30.67
N ARG A 3 5.07 -16.19 29.76
CA ARG A 3 6.06 -15.19 29.35
C ARG A 3 5.43 -13.96 28.69
N TYR A 4 4.39 -14.13 27.88
CA TYR A 4 3.78 -13.02 27.14
C TYR A 4 2.97 -12.11 28.06
N GLN A 5 2.22 -12.71 28.97
CA GLN A 5 1.52 -12.01 30.05
C GLN A 5 2.51 -11.26 30.95
N PHE A 6 3.67 -11.86 31.23
CA PHE A 6 4.72 -11.17 31.96
C PHE A 6 5.21 -9.93 31.22
N GLU A 7 5.59 -10.07 29.95
CA GLU A 7 6.13 -8.97 29.14
C GLU A 7 5.12 -7.82 28.99
N ASP A 8 3.84 -8.11 28.81
CA ASP A 8 2.76 -7.11 28.72
C ASP A 8 2.61 -6.30 30.02
N LEU A 9 2.79 -6.96 31.17
CA LEU A 9 2.66 -6.32 32.50
C LEU A 9 3.92 -5.59 32.98
N ILE A 10 5.04 -5.61 32.24
CA ILE A 10 6.28 -4.95 32.68
C ILE A 10 6.07 -3.45 32.84
N SER A 11 5.44 -2.80 31.86
CA SER A 11 5.19 -1.35 31.91
C SER A 11 4.36 -0.99 33.12
N ASP A 12 3.27 -1.73 33.35
CA ASP A 12 2.38 -1.53 34.49
C ASP A 12 3.07 -1.78 35.84
N TYR A 13 3.97 -2.76 35.90
CA TYR A 13 4.77 -3.03 37.09
C TYR A 13 5.72 -1.87 37.41
N LEU A 14 6.44 -1.36 36.40
CA LEU A 14 7.40 -0.27 36.54
C LEU A 14 6.73 1.08 36.86
N GLU A 15 5.51 1.29 36.37
CA GLU A 15 4.69 2.48 36.63
C GLU A 15 3.81 2.35 37.88
N ASN A 16 3.89 1.21 38.58
CA ASN A 16 3.11 0.94 39.80
C ASN A 16 1.58 1.04 39.58
N THR A 17 1.09 0.61 38.41
CA THR A 17 -0.33 0.59 38.05
C THR A 17 -0.98 -0.78 38.22
N LEU A 18 -0.19 -1.83 38.50
CA LEU A 18 -0.70 -3.18 38.73
C LEU A 18 -1.56 -3.31 40.00
N ASN A 19 -2.61 -4.13 39.91
CA ASN A 19 -3.37 -4.55 41.09
C ASN A 19 -2.54 -5.48 42.00
N LEU A 20 -2.86 -5.53 43.30
CA LEU A 20 -2.12 -6.28 44.31
C LEU A 20 -1.98 -7.78 43.98
N ALA A 21 -3.05 -8.40 43.45
CA ALA A 21 -3.03 -9.79 43.04
C ALA A 21 -2.07 -10.04 41.86
N GLN A 22 -2.14 -9.20 40.82
CA GLN A 22 -1.27 -9.29 39.65
C GLN A 22 0.19 -9.04 40.02
N ARG A 23 0.45 -8.09 40.93
CA ARG A 23 1.79 -7.82 41.43
C ARG A 23 2.40 -9.03 42.13
N LYS A 24 1.61 -9.74 42.95
CA LYS A 24 2.07 -10.96 43.62
C LYS A 24 2.44 -12.05 42.62
N ASP A 25 1.60 -12.27 41.61
CA ASP A 25 1.87 -13.23 40.54
C ASP A 25 3.09 -12.84 39.72
N PHE A 26 3.26 -11.53 39.46
CA PHE A 26 4.40 -10.97 38.75
C PHE A 26 5.72 -11.15 39.52
N GLU A 27 5.75 -10.79 40.80
CA GLU A 27 6.90 -10.99 41.66
C GLU A 27 7.22 -12.48 41.87
N SER A 28 6.21 -13.34 41.91
CA SER A 28 6.41 -14.79 41.96
C SER A 28 7.08 -15.32 40.69
N TYR A 29 6.73 -14.77 39.53
CA TYR A 29 7.36 -15.12 38.25
C TYR A 29 8.81 -14.63 38.16
N LEU A 30 9.09 -13.41 38.65
CA LEU A 30 10.46 -12.87 38.75
C LEU A 30 11.37 -13.72 39.64
N LYS A 31 10.83 -14.31 40.71
CA LYS A 31 11.61 -15.19 41.61
C LYS A 31 11.97 -16.52 40.97
N SER A 32 11.11 -17.05 40.10
CA SER A 32 11.33 -18.34 39.43
C SER A 32 12.14 -18.24 38.15
N HIS A 33 12.27 -17.04 37.55
CA HIS A 33 12.98 -16.83 36.29
C HIS A 33 14.00 -15.68 36.40
N SER A 34 15.28 -16.02 36.46
CA SER A 34 16.39 -15.05 36.51
C SER A 34 16.42 -14.12 35.27
N GLU A 35 16.12 -14.67 34.09
CA GLU A 35 16.08 -13.91 32.83
C GLU A 35 14.99 -12.82 32.86
N ALA A 36 13.83 -13.13 33.43
CA ALA A 36 12.73 -12.18 33.58
C ALA A 36 13.13 -11.01 34.50
N LYS A 37 13.88 -11.29 35.57
CA LYS A 37 14.42 -10.27 36.46
C LYS A 37 15.43 -9.37 35.76
N LEU A 38 16.38 -9.95 35.01
CA LEU A 38 17.36 -9.18 34.23
C LEU A 38 16.67 -8.27 33.19
N LEU A 39 15.61 -8.75 32.54
CA LEU A 39 14.84 -7.93 31.59
C LEU A 39 14.26 -6.68 32.26
N VAL A 40 13.58 -6.85 33.41
CA VAL A 40 12.98 -5.73 34.15
C VAL A 40 14.04 -4.75 34.64
N GLU A 41 15.17 -5.25 35.16
CA GLU A 41 16.29 -4.40 35.58
C GLU A 41 16.88 -3.59 34.41
N ASN A 42 17.01 -4.19 33.23
CA ASN A 42 17.52 -3.51 32.04
C ASN A 42 16.57 -2.41 31.56
N ILE A 43 15.26 -2.67 31.54
CA ILE A 43 14.24 -1.68 31.18
C ILE A 43 14.23 -0.53 32.19
N GLN A 44 14.32 -0.85 33.49
CA GLN A 44 14.42 0.16 34.55
C GLN A 44 15.67 1.05 34.37
N LYS A 45 16.84 0.46 34.12
CA LYS A 45 18.07 1.20 33.82
C LYS A 45 17.93 2.11 32.60
N ALA A 46 17.31 1.61 31.54
CA ALA A 46 17.06 2.40 30.33
C ALA A 46 16.13 3.60 30.62
N LYS A 47 15.06 3.38 31.38
CA LYS A 47 14.14 4.42 31.83
C LYS A 47 14.84 5.47 32.69
N ASP A 48 15.66 5.05 33.64
CA ASP A 48 16.41 5.95 34.52
C ASP A 48 17.43 6.77 33.74
N THR A 49 18.13 6.12 32.79
CA THR A 49 19.04 6.81 31.86
C THR A 49 18.31 7.88 31.06
N LEU A 50 17.15 7.55 30.46
CA LEU A 50 16.34 8.50 29.70
C LEU A 50 15.84 9.65 30.59
N SER A 51 15.45 9.34 31.83
CA SER A 51 14.95 10.34 32.79
C SER A 51 16.05 11.26 33.32
N SER A 52 17.31 10.79 33.31
CA SER A 52 18.48 11.57 33.72
C SER A 52 18.99 12.54 32.66
N LEU A 53 18.48 12.44 31.42
CA LEU A 53 18.87 13.36 30.35
C LEU A 53 18.50 14.80 30.72
N PRO A 54 19.36 15.78 30.37
CA PRO A 54 19.07 17.17 30.64
C PRO A 54 17.79 17.58 29.92
N LYS A 55 16.86 18.18 30.67
CA LYS A 55 15.60 18.70 30.12
C LYS A 55 15.91 19.76 29.07
N GLN A 56 15.77 19.40 27.79
CA GLN A 56 15.97 20.33 26.70
C GLN A 56 14.79 21.30 26.65
N SER A 57 15.04 22.57 26.98
CA SER A 57 14.04 23.62 26.83
C SER A 57 13.96 24.04 25.35
N THR A 58 12.73 24.21 24.86
CA THR A 58 12.49 24.80 23.54
C THR A 58 12.49 26.33 23.62
N SER A 59 12.55 27.01 22.48
CA SER A 59 12.42 28.46 22.49
C SER A 59 11.02 28.87 23.01
N PRO A 60 10.88 29.99 23.72
CA PRO A 60 9.58 30.43 24.25
C PRO A 60 8.48 30.57 23.18
N ALA A 61 8.87 30.80 21.92
CA ALA A 61 7.97 30.94 20.80
C ALA A 61 7.67 29.62 20.05
N PHE A 62 8.30 28.50 20.43
CA PHE A 62 8.15 27.23 19.71
C PHE A 62 6.69 26.80 19.59
N MET A 63 5.95 26.78 20.71
CA MET A 63 4.57 26.32 20.71
C MET A 63 3.64 27.25 19.93
N LYS A 64 3.88 28.56 20.01
CA LYS A 64 3.20 29.58 19.21
C LYS A 64 3.43 29.36 17.70
N ASN A 65 4.68 29.13 17.30
CA ASN A 65 5.05 28.91 15.90
C ASN A 65 4.51 27.58 15.36
N LEU A 66 4.54 26.51 16.18
CA LEU A 66 3.98 25.20 15.83
C LEU A 66 2.48 25.30 15.56
N ASN A 67 1.72 25.91 16.48
CA ASN A 67 0.28 26.08 16.32
C ASN A 67 -0.07 26.92 15.09
N LYS A 68 0.70 27.99 14.85
CA LYS A 68 0.54 28.82 13.64
C LYS A 68 0.78 28.02 12.35
N ARG A 69 1.78 27.14 12.32
CA ARG A 69 2.06 26.30 11.15
C ARG A 69 0.97 25.23 10.97
N LEU A 70 0.50 24.63 12.05
CA LEU A 70 -0.56 23.62 12.03
C LEU A 70 -1.89 24.20 11.51
N SER A 71 -2.24 25.43 11.91
CA SER A 71 -3.45 26.08 11.40
C SER A 71 -3.38 26.36 9.90
N VAL A 72 -2.21 26.80 9.40
CA VAL A 72 -1.99 27.02 7.97
C VAL A 72 -2.08 25.71 7.19
N GLU A 73 -1.45 24.65 7.69
CA GLU A 73 -1.48 23.33 7.03
C GLU A 73 -2.88 22.73 7.01
N ARG A 74 -3.64 22.85 8.11
CA ARG A 74 -5.04 22.40 8.18
C ARG A 74 -5.93 23.14 7.17
N MET A 75 -5.60 24.40 6.85
CA MET A 75 -6.34 25.20 5.88
C MET A 75 -5.90 24.97 4.42
N LYS A 76 -4.78 24.27 4.18
CA LYS A 76 -4.44 23.84 2.82
C LYS A 76 -5.47 22.81 2.37
N LYS A 77 -6.35 23.23 1.47
CA LYS A 77 -7.20 22.32 0.73
C LYS A 77 -6.28 21.38 -0.04
N VAL A 78 -6.26 20.11 0.35
CA VAL A 78 -5.71 19.05 -0.50
C VAL A 78 -6.40 19.23 -1.84
N ALA A 79 -5.63 19.50 -2.89
CA ALA A 79 -6.18 19.68 -4.23
C ALA A 79 -7.12 18.50 -4.48
N PRO A 80 -8.37 18.75 -4.96
CA PRO A 80 -9.29 17.66 -5.20
C PRO A 80 -8.57 16.71 -6.15
N ILE A 81 -8.27 15.49 -5.66
CA ILE A 81 -7.85 14.37 -6.49
C ILE A 81 -8.92 14.32 -7.57
N GLN A 82 -8.58 14.70 -8.80
CA GLN A 82 -9.52 14.70 -9.90
C GLN A 82 -10.16 13.32 -9.89
N LYS A 83 -11.49 13.27 -9.72
CA LYS A 83 -12.23 12.03 -9.51
C LYS A 83 -11.94 11.11 -10.69
N SER A 84 -11.00 10.21 -10.50
CA SER A 84 -10.58 9.26 -11.51
C SER A 84 -11.60 8.13 -11.45
N TYR A 85 -12.54 8.14 -12.39
CA TYR A 85 -13.45 7.03 -12.56
C TYR A 85 -12.64 5.84 -13.08
N PHE A 86 -12.72 4.72 -12.38
CA PHE A 86 -12.01 3.49 -12.73
C PHE A 86 -10.48 3.67 -12.86
N ARG A 87 -9.87 4.50 -12.01
CA ARG A 87 -8.40 4.73 -11.97
C ARG A 87 -7.79 5.30 -13.28
N PHE A 88 -8.62 5.70 -14.24
CA PHE A 88 -8.19 6.41 -15.45
C PHE A 88 -8.34 7.93 -15.28
N THR A 89 -7.35 8.69 -15.74
CA THR A 89 -7.48 10.15 -15.95
C THR A 89 -8.45 10.40 -17.11
N PRO A 90 -9.31 11.42 -17.09
CA PRO A 90 -10.30 11.69 -18.15
C PRO A 90 -9.70 11.72 -19.57
N LEU A 91 -8.45 12.15 -19.71
CA LEU A 91 -7.71 12.13 -20.98
C LEU A 91 -7.51 10.69 -21.51
N TYR A 92 -7.03 9.76 -20.66
CA TYR A 92 -6.79 8.37 -21.07
C TYR A 92 -8.09 7.61 -21.36
N ALA A 93 -9.16 7.91 -20.62
CA ALA A 93 -10.48 7.33 -20.88
C ALA A 93 -11.01 7.71 -22.28
N SER A 94 -10.81 8.96 -22.69
CA SER A 94 -11.20 9.43 -24.03
C SER A 94 -10.40 8.75 -25.15
N VAL A 95 -9.08 8.61 -24.98
CA VAL A 95 -8.22 7.92 -25.95
C VAL A 95 -8.62 6.44 -26.09
N MET A 96 -8.85 5.75 -24.97
CA MET A 96 -9.26 4.34 -24.98
C MET A 96 -10.64 4.13 -25.62
N ALA A 97 -11.61 4.99 -25.31
CA ALA A 97 -12.93 4.93 -25.94
C ALA A 97 -12.85 5.20 -27.46
N GLY A 98 -12.02 6.17 -27.88
CA GLY A 98 -11.79 6.46 -29.31
C GLY A 98 -11.21 5.26 -30.07
N LEU A 99 -10.22 4.58 -29.48
CA LEU A 99 -9.65 3.35 -30.03
C LEU A 99 -10.71 2.23 -30.17
N MET A 100 -11.58 2.05 -29.17
CA MET A 100 -12.67 1.07 -29.23
C MET A 100 -13.63 1.36 -30.39
N PHE A 101 -14.05 2.62 -30.57
CA PHE A 101 -14.91 2.98 -31.70
C PHE A 101 -14.23 2.82 -33.06
N ALA A 102 -12.95 3.17 -33.17
CA ALA A 102 -12.18 2.94 -34.40
C ALA A 102 -12.08 1.45 -34.72
N PHE A 103 -11.86 0.60 -33.71
CA PHE A 103 -11.80 -0.84 -33.89
C PHE A 103 -13.15 -1.42 -34.35
N ILE A 104 -14.26 -0.96 -33.76
CA ILE A 104 -15.61 -1.34 -34.19
C ILE A 104 -15.87 -0.91 -35.64
N PHE A 105 -15.50 0.32 -36.00
CA PHE A 105 -15.70 0.84 -37.35
C PHE A 105 -14.92 0.03 -38.40
N VAL A 106 -13.64 -0.24 -38.14
CA VAL A 106 -12.80 -1.10 -39.01
C VAL A 106 -13.35 -2.52 -39.06
N SER A 107 -13.85 -3.05 -37.93
CA SER A 107 -14.47 -4.38 -37.91
C SER A 107 -15.71 -4.44 -38.80
N ILE A 108 -16.59 -3.43 -38.76
CA ILE A 108 -17.77 -3.37 -39.64
C ILE A 108 -17.35 -3.32 -41.11
N GLU A 109 -16.36 -2.50 -41.47
CA GLU A 109 -15.84 -2.38 -42.85
C GLU A 109 -15.29 -3.71 -43.37
N ILE A 110 -14.62 -4.49 -42.52
CA ILE A 110 -14.06 -5.80 -42.90
C ILE A 110 -15.16 -6.87 -43.07
N PHE A 111 -16.16 -6.90 -42.16
CA PHE A 111 -17.18 -7.95 -42.16
C PHE A 111 -18.40 -7.65 -43.04
N GLN A 112 -18.62 -6.39 -43.39
CA GLN A 112 -19.62 -5.95 -44.35
C GLN A 112 -18.95 -5.02 -45.35
N PRO A 113 -18.29 -5.53 -46.41
CA PRO A 113 -17.91 -4.69 -47.53
C PRO A 113 -19.22 -4.16 -48.11
N GLY A 114 -19.59 -2.93 -47.74
CA GLY A 114 -20.67 -2.22 -48.41
C GLY A 114 -20.35 -2.24 -49.89
N GLU A 115 -21.35 -2.47 -50.75
CA GLU A 115 -21.21 -2.21 -52.18
C GLU A 115 -20.94 -0.71 -52.35
N SER A 116 -19.69 -0.29 -52.17
CA SER A 116 -19.24 1.07 -52.40
C SER A 116 -19.24 1.25 -53.91
N LYS A 117 -20.37 1.70 -54.44
CA LYS A 117 -20.47 2.34 -55.75
C LYS A 117 -19.67 3.64 -55.71
N THR A 118 -18.36 3.51 -55.76
CA THR A 118 -17.43 4.61 -56.01
C THR A 118 -16.30 4.02 -56.84
N ALA A 119 -16.57 3.93 -58.14
CA ALA A 119 -15.59 3.56 -59.15
C ALA A 119 -14.42 4.55 -59.08
N LEU A 120 -13.29 4.10 -58.55
CA LEU A 120 -11.99 4.70 -58.82
C LEU A 120 -11.31 3.87 -59.91
N PRO A 121 -10.83 4.47 -61.01
CA PRO A 121 -10.28 3.73 -62.14
C PRO A 121 -8.96 3.06 -61.72
N ARG A 122 -9.00 1.74 -61.62
CA ARG A 122 -7.85 0.86 -61.40
C ARG A 122 -6.98 0.90 -62.66
N LYS A 123 -5.90 1.69 -62.65
CA LYS A 123 -4.84 1.56 -63.66
C LYS A 123 -4.06 0.28 -63.37
N ALA A 124 -4.48 -0.81 -64.00
CA ALA A 124 -3.68 -2.01 -64.13
C ALA A 124 -2.64 -1.77 -65.23
N PHE A 125 -1.37 -1.60 -64.85
CA PHE A 125 -0.26 -1.85 -65.76
C PHE A 125 0.16 -3.29 -65.54
N ALA A 126 -0.20 -4.15 -66.49
CA ALA A 126 0.35 -5.48 -66.62
C ALA A 126 1.81 -5.36 -67.11
N ASP A 127 2.71 -6.16 -66.56
CA ASP A 127 3.49 -7.02 -67.44
C ASP A 127 3.87 -8.30 -66.72
N GLU A 128 3.56 -9.40 -67.40
CA GLU A 128 3.71 -10.77 -66.97
C GLU A 128 5.02 -11.26 -67.57
N SER A 129 6.05 -11.45 -66.75
CA SER A 129 7.33 -11.93 -67.25
C SER A 129 8.09 -12.72 -66.19
N SER A 130 7.95 -14.04 -66.30
CA SER A 130 8.91 -15.08 -65.91
C SER A 130 9.37 -15.16 -64.44
N MET A 131 8.91 -16.19 -63.74
CA MET A 131 9.77 -16.91 -62.78
C MET A 131 10.75 -17.80 -63.56
N PRO A 132 11.96 -18.05 -63.03
CA PRO A 132 12.15 -19.36 -62.40
C PRO A 132 13.07 -19.42 -61.15
N VAL A 133 12.67 -20.30 -60.22
CA VAL A 133 13.49 -21.34 -59.53
C VAL A 133 14.42 -20.95 -58.34
N LYS A 134 13.90 -21.25 -57.13
CA LYS A 134 14.38 -22.23 -56.09
C LYS A 134 15.72 -21.98 -55.31
N PRO A 135 16.03 -22.74 -54.23
CA PRO A 135 16.02 -22.27 -52.83
C PRO A 135 17.39 -22.44 -52.12
N GLN A 136 17.59 -21.88 -50.93
CA GLN A 136 18.58 -22.42 -50.00
C GLN A 136 18.28 -22.05 -48.54
N ASN A 137 18.19 -23.11 -47.73
CA ASN A 137 18.04 -23.13 -46.29
C ASN A 137 19.34 -22.69 -45.62
N GLU A 138 19.28 -21.87 -44.56
CA GLU A 138 20.23 -21.97 -43.45
C GLU A 138 19.51 -21.75 -42.11
N THR A 139 19.39 -22.86 -41.37
CA THR A 139 18.95 -22.94 -39.98
C THR A 139 20.13 -22.62 -39.07
N MET A 140 19.95 -21.88 -37.97
CA MET A 140 20.69 -22.08 -36.72
C MET A 140 19.97 -21.41 -35.53
N PRO A 141 20.20 -21.87 -34.28
CA PRO A 141 19.11 -22.41 -33.47
C PRO A 141 18.70 -21.54 -32.27
N LEU A 142 17.50 -21.84 -31.78
CA LEU A 142 16.87 -21.34 -30.57
C LEU A 142 17.69 -21.75 -29.33
N LEU A 143 18.17 -20.77 -28.57
CA LEU A 143 18.75 -20.97 -27.24
C LEU A 143 17.64 -20.95 -26.20
N GLU A 144 17.30 -22.15 -25.75
CA GLU A 144 16.43 -22.47 -24.63
C GLU A 144 17.17 -22.12 -23.32
N LEU A 145 16.72 -21.08 -22.60
CA LEU A 145 17.22 -20.79 -21.26
C LEU A 145 16.18 -21.25 -20.23
N ASN A 146 16.40 -22.46 -19.74
CA ASN A 146 15.70 -23.04 -18.61
C ASN A 146 16.17 -22.34 -17.32
N ARG A 147 15.26 -21.68 -16.60
CA ARG A 147 15.44 -21.27 -15.20
C ARG A 147 14.15 -21.60 -14.47
N THR A 148 14.13 -22.76 -13.82
CA THR A 148 13.20 -23.06 -12.76
C THR A 148 13.65 -22.37 -11.47
N ASP A 149 12.67 -22.14 -10.61
CA ASP A 149 12.77 -21.95 -9.18
C ASP A 149 13.16 -20.55 -8.70
N LEU A 150 12.12 -19.74 -8.43
CA LEU A 150 11.75 -19.25 -7.09
C LEU A 150 10.40 -18.55 -7.21
N ALA A 151 9.33 -19.31 -7.04
CA ALA A 151 7.98 -18.76 -6.87
C ALA A 151 7.85 -18.20 -5.46
N GLU A 152 8.12 -16.90 -5.30
CA GLU A 152 7.65 -16.15 -4.14
C GLU A 152 6.16 -15.89 -4.33
N SER A 153 5.33 -16.79 -3.79
CA SER A 153 3.91 -16.54 -3.54
C SER A 153 3.77 -15.46 -2.46
N ASP A 154 3.84 -14.19 -2.86
CA ASP A 154 3.37 -13.08 -2.02
C ASP A 154 1.83 -13.12 -1.97
N THR A 155 1.32 -13.89 -1.02
CA THR A 155 -0.13 -14.02 -0.80
C THR A 155 -0.48 -13.12 0.37
N THR A 156 -0.75 -11.83 0.10
CA THR A 156 -1.39 -10.95 1.07
C THR A 156 -2.86 -11.34 1.20
N ASP A 157 -3.14 -12.37 1.99
CA ASP A 157 -4.50 -12.75 2.35
C ASP A 157 -4.95 -11.90 3.55
N TYR A 158 -5.82 -10.92 3.29
CA TYR A 158 -6.49 -10.16 4.33
C TYR A 158 -7.91 -10.69 4.47
N GLU A 159 -8.15 -11.46 5.54
CA GLU A 159 -9.50 -11.74 5.99
C GLU A 159 -10.22 -10.40 6.24
N LYS A 160 -11.36 -10.25 5.56
CA LYS A 160 -12.22 -9.08 5.64
C LYS A 160 -12.99 -9.12 6.97
N ASP A 161 -12.34 -8.71 8.04
CA ASP A 161 -13.05 -8.42 9.30
C ASP A 161 -14.00 -7.23 9.08
N GLU A 162 -15.30 -7.51 9.03
CA GLU A 162 -16.35 -6.50 9.06
C GLU A 162 -16.23 -5.69 10.37
N LYS A 163 -15.58 -4.53 10.30
CA LYS A 163 -15.53 -3.57 11.40
C LYS A 163 -16.94 -3.09 11.73
N LYS A 164 -17.59 -3.71 12.71
CA LYS A 164 -18.80 -3.17 13.35
C LYS A 164 -18.48 -1.78 13.90
N LYS A 165 -19.18 -0.75 13.39
CA LYS A 165 -19.11 0.63 13.92
C LYS A 165 -19.50 0.61 15.39
N LYS A 166 -18.54 0.80 16.29
CA LYS A 166 -18.78 0.98 17.72
C LYS A 166 -19.26 2.42 17.94
N ASP A 167 -20.43 2.59 18.52
CA ASP A 167 -20.97 3.90 18.91
C ASP A 167 -20.36 4.35 20.24
N TYR A 168 -19.73 5.53 20.24
CA TYR A 168 -19.08 6.14 21.41
C TYR A 168 -19.87 7.31 22.00
N SER A 169 -21.07 7.61 21.47
CA SER A 169 -21.93 8.71 21.90
C SER A 169 -22.19 8.70 23.42
N LYS A 170 -22.28 7.52 24.04
CA LYS A 170 -22.58 7.37 25.46
C LYS A 170 -21.37 7.56 26.41
N LYS A 171 -20.14 7.72 25.88
CA LYS A 171 -18.92 7.84 26.69
C LYS A 171 -18.36 9.26 26.80
N MET A 172 -18.90 10.23 26.05
CA MET A 172 -18.47 11.62 26.14
C MET A 172 -19.32 12.36 27.16
N ARG A 173 -18.78 12.60 28.36
CA ARG A 173 -19.32 13.61 29.29
C ARG A 173 -18.46 14.86 29.16
N PHE A 174 -19.04 15.93 28.62
CA PHE A 174 -18.42 17.24 28.67
C PHE A 174 -18.58 17.77 30.10
N VAL A 175 -17.46 18.13 30.71
CA VAL A 175 -17.45 18.90 31.96
C VAL A 175 -17.65 20.34 31.53
N ASN A 176 -18.75 20.95 31.96
CA ASN A 176 -18.95 22.40 31.77
C ASN A 176 -18.12 23.14 32.84
N ASP A 177 -17.45 24.22 32.43
CA ASP A 177 -16.87 25.22 33.34
C ASP A 177 -17.95 25.96 34.16
#